data_AF-A0A107F666-F1
#
_entry.id   AF-A0A107F666-F1
#
_cell.length_a   1.000
_cell.length_b   1.000
_cell.length_c   1.000
_cell.angle_alpha   90.00
_cell.angle_beta   90.00
_cell.angle_gamma   90.00
#
_symmetry.space_group_name_H-M   'P 1'
#
loop_
_entity.id
_entity.type
_entity.pdbx_description
1 polymer ?
#
loop_
_entity_poly.entity_id
_entity_poly.type
_entity_poly.pdbx_seq_one_letter_code
_entity_poly.pdbx_strand_id
1 'polypeptide(L)'
;MQIVNAAPPAGLPALLIVLDREIAQRHPAKAFYLRVEVENGAKHIDLDGAVTPLDARQLAREKGYEPTHWMVAAEGRPTMF
;
A
#
# COMPACT_ATOMS: atom_id res chain seq x y z
N MET A 1 17.95 17.83 20.03
CA MET A 1 17.12 17.49 18.86
C MET A 1 16.91 15.99 18.88
N GLN A 2 15.69 15.53 19.19
CA GLN A 2 15.36 14.10 19.11
C GLN A 2 15.07 13.77 17.64
N ILE A 3 15.92 12.93 17.05
CA ILE A 3 15.66 12.35 15.74
C ILE A 3 14.55 11.32 15.97
N VAL A 4 13.32 11.66 15.57
CA VAL A 4 12.21 10.71 15.58
C VAL A 4 12.51 9.69 14.49
N ASN A 5 13.08 8.57 14.90
CA ASN A 5 13.34 7.42 14.03
C ASN A 5 12.01 6.72 13.81
N ALA A 6 11.24 7.18 12.82
CA ALA A 6 10.02 6.51 12.38
C ALA A 6 10.41 5.33 11.46
N ALA A 7 11.02 4.31 12.05
CA ALA A 7 11.02 2.99 11.43
C ALA A 7 9.55 2.62 11.12
N PRO A 8 9.24 1.98 9.97
CA PRO A 8 7.93 1.41 9.76
C PRO A 8 7.53 0.58 11.00
N PRO A 9 6.22 0.42 11.32
CA PRO A 9 5.82 -0.57 12.31
C PRO A 9 6.49 -1.88 11.91
N ALA A 10 7.39 -2.39 12.75
CA ALA A 10 8.22 -3.54 12.41
C ALA A 10 7.31 -4.69 11.96
N GLY A 11 7.44 -5.14 10.71
CA GLY A 11 6.67 -6.26 10.15
C GLY A 11 5.86 -6.00 8.88
N LEU A 12 5.84 -4.77 8.33
CA LEU A 12 5.23 -4.54 7.02
C LEU A 12 6.17 -4.95 5.88
N PRO A 13 5.66 -5.63 4.82
CA PRO A 13 6.44 -5.93 3.62
C PRO A 13 6.93 -4.66 2.90
N ALA A 14 8.09 -4.79 2.25
CA ALA A 14 8.69 -3.70 1.46
C ALA A 14 7.79 -3.24 0.30
N LEU A 15 6.99 -4.15 -0.27
CA LEU A 15 5.96 -3.86 -1.26
C LEU A 15 4.61 -4.31 -0.70
N LEU A 16 3.72 -3.35 -0.46
CA LEU A 16 2.45 -3.59 0.20
C LEU A 16 1.34 -2.81 -0.47
N ILE A 17 0.28 -3.49 -0.89
CA ILE A 17 -0.93 -2.83 -1.38
C ILE A 17 -1.78 -2.39 -0.18
N VAL A 18 -2.27 -1.16 -0.22
CA VAL A 18 -3.07 -0.61 0.87
C VAL A 18 -4.41 -0.13 0.32
N LEU A 19 -5.49 -0.60 0.96
CA LEU A 19 -6.84 -0.07 0.79
C LEU A 19 -7.06 1.06 1.81
N ASP A 20 -7.34 2.26 1.30
CA ASP A 20 -7.84 3.37 2.09
C ASP A 20 -9.37 3.45 1.96
N ARG A 21 -10.09 3.11 3.05
CA ARG A 21 -11.56 3.11 3.05
C ARG A 21 -12.16 4.52 2.99
N GLU A 22 -11.48 5.53 3.53
CA GLU A 22 -11.98 6.91 3.48
C GLU A 22 -11.91 7.43 2.04
N ILE A 23 -10.79 7.16 1.36
CA ILE A 23 -10.65 7.48 -0.07
C ILE A 23 -11.62 6.65 -0.91
N ALA A 24 -11.79 5.36 -0.62
CA ALA A 24 -12.71 4.49 -1.35
C ALA A 24 -14.16 5.01 -1.31
N GLN A 25 -14.59 5.62 -0.20
CA GLN A 25 -15.93 6.21 -0.07
C GLN A 25 -16.12 7.44 -0.97
N ARG A 26 -15.08 8.24 -1.19
CA ARG A 26 -15.15 9.48 -1.99
C ARG A 26 -14.78 9.24 -3.45
N HIS A 27 -13.87 8.31 -3.72
CA HIS A 27 -13.28 8.01 -5.01
C HIS A 27 -13.03 6.50 -5.14
N PRO A 28 -14.05 5.71 -5.52
CA PRO A 28 -13.94 4.24 -5.58
C PRO A 28 -12.80 3.73 -6.45
N ALA A 29 -12.47 4.45 -7.52
CA ALA A 29 -11.37 4.11 -8.44
C ALA A 29 -9.97 4.45 -7.90
N LYS A 30 -9.86 5.11 -6.74
CA LYS A 30 -8.59 5.53 -6.11
C LYS A 30 -8.38 4.91 -4.74
N ALA A 31 -9.15 3.87 -4.43
CA ALA A 31 -9.18 3.22 -3.14
C ALA A 31 -7.85 2.54 -2.77
N PHE A 32 -7.08 2.13 -3.78
CA PHE A 32 -5.84 1.38 -3.58
C PHE A 32 -4.60 2.16 -4.01
N TYR A 33 -3.54 2.01 -3.22
CA TYR A 33 -2.20 2.46 -3.58
C TYR A 33 -1.16 1.39 -3.21
N LEU A 34 -0.03 1.40 -3.90
CA LEU A 34 1.14 0.62 -3.53
C LEU A 34 2.03 1.44 -2.60
N ARG A 35 2.30 0.90 -1.41
CA ARG A 35 3.34 1.37 -0.50
C ARG A 35 4.65 0.65 -0.84
N VAL A 36 5.68 1.42 -1.16
CA VAL A 36 7.04 0.96 -1.44
C VAL A 36 7.97 1.48 -0.35
N GLU A 37 8.63 0.58 0.37
CA GLU A 37 9.66 0.94 1.33
C GLU A 37 10.88 1.54 0.63
N VAL A 38 11.40 2.62 1.20
CA VAL A 38 12.60 3.33 0.73
C VAL A 38 13.46 3.69 1.94
N GLU A 39 14.73 4.02 1.72
CA GLU A 39 15.74 4.23 2.78
C GLU A 39 15.27 5.13 3.95
N ASN A 40 14.43 6.13 3.66
CA ASN A 40 13.93 7.09 4.66
C ASN A 40 12.39 7.10 4.79
N GLY A 41 11.73 5.96 4.57
CA GLY A 41 10.30 5.80 4.85
C GLY A 41 9.55 4.99 3.81
N ALA A 42 8.49 5.55 3.24
CA ALA A 42 7.72 4.90 2.20
C ALA A 42 7.29 5.87 1.11
N LYS A 43 7.32 5.40 -0.13
CA LYS A 43 6.71 6.04 -1.28
C LYS A 43 5.35 5.42 -1.55
N HIS A 44 4.37 6.25 -1.92
CA HIS A 44 3.07 5.79 -2.37
C HIS A 44 2.98 5.92 -3.89
N ILE A 45 2.41 4.90 -4.53
CA ILE A 45 2.17 4.86 -5.98
C ILE A 45 0.70 4.57 -6.17
N ASP A 46 0.00 5.47 -6.84
CA ASP A 46 -1.42 5.33 -7.10
C ASP A 46 -1.68 4.15 -8.06
N LEU A 47 -2.70 3.37 -7.72
CA LEU A 47 -3.20 2.26 -8.51
C LEU A 47 -4.61 2.62 -9.03
N ASP A 48 -4.68 3.73 -9.77
CA ASP A 48 -5.93 4.23 -10.35
C ASP A 48 -6.65 3.13 -11.15
N GLY A 49 -7.95 2.96 -10.87
CA GLY A 49 -8.79 1.93 -11.47
C GLY A 49 -8.85 0.62 -10.69
N ALA A 50 -8.01 0.41 -9.67
CA ALA A 50 -8.12 -0.75 -8.80
C ALA A 50 -9.39 -0.68 -7.94
N VAL A 51 -10.23 -1.71 -8.03
CA VAL A 51 -11.44 -1.86 -7.19
C VAL A 51 -11.28 -3.01 -6.19
N THR A 52 -10.39 -3.96 -6.47
CA THR A 52 -10.07 -5.08 -5.58
C THR A 52 -8.56 -5.17 -5.30
N PRO A 53 -8.14 -5.90 -4.24
CA PRO A 53 -6.72 -6.17 -4.00
C PRO A 53 -6.03 -6.89 -5.16
N LEU A 54 -6.75 -7.76 -5.89
CA LEU A 54 -6.20 -8.48 -7.04
C LEU A 54 -5.98 -7.55 -8.24
N ASP A 55 -6.90 -6.62 -8.51
CA ASP A 55 -6.71 -5.58 -9.54
C ASP A 55 -5.51 -4.70 -9.20
N ALA A 56 -5.42 -4.28 -7.94
CA ALA A 56 -4.29 -3.51 -7.43
C ALA A 56 -2.96 -4.26 -7.63
N ARG A 57 -2.93 -5.58 -7.37
CA ARG A 57 -1.75 -6.41 -7.58
C ARG A 57 -1.36 -6.49 -9.05
N GLN A 58 -2.34 -6.66 -9.94
CA GLN A 58 -2.09 -6.67 -11.38
C GLN A 58 -1.51 -5.33 -11.85
N LEU A 59 -2.13 -4.21 -11.47
CA LEU A 59 -1.66 -2.87 -11.84
C LEU A 59 -0.27 -2.56 -11.27
N ALA A 60 0.03 -3.03 -10.06
CA ALA A 60 1.37 -2.92 -9.49
C ALA A 60 2.41 -3.71 -10.31
N ARG A 61 2.06 -4.92 -10.77
CA ARG A 61 2.90 -5.75 -11.64
C ARG A 61 3.15 -5.12 -13.01
N GLU A 62 2.13 -4.51 -13.61
CA GLU A 62 2.27 -3.77 -14.86
C GLU A 62 3.24 -2.58 -14.72
N LYS A 63 3.37 -2.01 -13.51
CA LYS A 63 4.34 -0.96 -13.17
C LYS A 63 5.71 -1.50 -12.75
N GLY A 64 5.93 -2.82 -12.80
CA GLY A 64 7.21 -3.46 -12.48
C GLY A 64 7.41 -3.83 -10.99
N TYR A 65 6.34 -3.82 -10.19
CA TYR A 65 6.39 -4.19 -8.77
C TYR A 65 5.76 -5.56 -8.52
N GLU A 66 6.30 -6.33 -7.59
CA GLU A 66 5.74 -7.63 -7.20
C GLU A 66 5.31 -7.64 -5.72
N PRO A 67 4.20 -6.97 -5.36
CA PRO A 67 3.68 -7.04 -4.00
C PRO A 67 3.16 -8.43 -3.67
N THR A 68 3.47 -8.89 -2.47
CA THR A 68 3.08 -10.21 -1.95
C THR A 68 1.93 -10.13 -0.95
N HIS A 69 1.66 -8.95 -0.42
CA HIS A 69 0.64 -8.71 0.59
C HIS A 69 -0.22 -7.49 0.26
N TRP A 70 -1.39 -7.44 0.89
CA TRP A 70 -2.25 -6.28 0.96
C TRP A 70 -2.78 -6.06 2.38
N MET A 71 -3.24 -4.86 2.68
CA MET A 71 -3.90 -4.54 3.95
C MET A 71 -4.95 -3.43 3.81
N VAL A 72 -5.79 -3.29 4.82
CA VAL A 72 -6.61 -2.09 5.03
C VAL A 72 -5.89 -1.13 5.97
N ALA A 73 -5.78 0.15 5.60
CA ALA A 73 -4.98 1.15 6.34
C ALA A 73 -5.28 1.18 7.86
N ALA A 74 -6.55 1.10 8.25
CA ALA A 74 -6.98 1.13 9.64
C ALA A 74 -6.78 -0.19 10.42
N GLU A 75 -6.58 -1.32 9.73
CA GLU A 75 -6.52 -2.64 10.37
C GLU A 75 -5.10 -3.07 10.74
N GLY A 76 -4.08 -2.43 10.16
CA GLY A 76 -2.68 -2.60 10.56
C GLY A 76 -2.07 -3.97 10.27
N ARG A 77 -2.81 -4.91 9.68
CA ARG A 77 -2.38 -6.31 9.49
C ARG A 77 -2.31 -6.67 8.00
N PRO A 78 -1.12 -6.94 7.46
CA PRO A 78 -0.96 -7.41 6.09
C PRO A 78 -1.42 -8.87 5.96
N THR A 79 -2.09 -9.16 4.84
CA THR A 79 -2.55 -10.49 4.43
C THR A 79 -1.94 -10.82 3.08
N MET A 80 -1.52 -12.07 2.87
CA MET A 80 -1.05 -12.52 1.55
C MET A 80 -2.21 -12.56 0.53
N PHE A 81 -1.89 -12.39 -0.75
CA PHE A 81 -2.86 -12.53 -1.85
C PHE A 81 -3.37 -13.95 -2.06
#